data_AF-A0A167AJH6-F1
#
_entry.id   AF-A0A167AJH6-F1
#
_cell.length_a   1.000
_cell.length_b   1.000
_cell.length_c   1.000
_cell.angle_alpha   90.00
_cell.angle_beta   90.00
_cell.angle_gamma   90.00
#
_symmetry.space_group_name_H-M   'P 1'
#
loop_
_entity.id
_entity.type
_entity.pdbx_description
1 polymer ?
#
loop_
_entity_poly.entity_id
_entity_poly.type
_entity_poly.pdbx_seq_one_letter_code
_entity_poly.pdbx_strand_id
1 'polypeptide(L)'
;MVTTTWIKDADGNIVNGTIQPETKAGLGELQRLYKEGVIDPEFGVKDFAKAMEDVNAGKSGMLFLPQWAPFQVKDMIKKDGNVNWVPYAVVQSIDDQPAKTQNHLTLGGVFAVRKGYEYPEALIKLLNFQAEKMFGESAATERAQYLNGDTGLGFQNAVVSNLPANKNVKVR
;
A
#
# COMPACT_ATOMS: atom_id res chain seq x y z
N MET A 1 6.49 -12.23 1.34
CA MET A 1 5.76 -12.82 2.49
C MET A 1 4.29 -12.89 2.10
N VAL A 2 3.69 -14.08 2.11
CA VAL A 2 2.34 -14.34 1.56
C VAL A 2 1.35 -14.33 2.73
N THR A 3 0.64 -13.22 2.93
CA THR A 3 -0.37 -13.12 3.98
C THR A 3 -1.73 -12.86 3.33
N THR A 4 -2.48 -13.95 3.11
CA THR A 4 -3.90 -14.07 2.69
C THR A 4 -4.23 -14.27 1.19
N THR A 5 -3.51 -15.13 0.48
CA THR A 5 -3.93 -15.55 -0.87
C THR A 5 -4.69 -16.88 -0.82
N TRP A 6 -6.00 -16.81 -1.03
CA TRP A 6 -6.79 -17.98 -1.40
C TRP A 6 -6.36 -18.43 -2.80
N ILE A 7 -5.90 -19.68 -2.93
CA ILE A 7 -5.43 -20.26 -4.19
C ILE A 7 -6.33 -21.41 -4.63
N LYS A 8 -6.24 -21.81 -5.90
CA LYS A 8 -6.88 -23.05 -6.37
C LYS A 8 -5.92 -24.21 -6.22
N ASP A 9 -6.38 -25.32 -5.66
CA ASP A 9 -5.65 -26.59 -5.70
C ASP A 9 -5.77 -27.28 -7.07
N ALA A 10 -5.15 -28.45 -7.22
CA ALA A 10 -5.18 -29.23 -8.46
C ALA A 10 -6.60 -29.69 -8.85
N ASP A 11 -7.50 -29.82 -7.89
CA ASP A 11 -8.90 -30.22 -8.08
C ASP A 11 -9.82 -29.01 -8.32
N GLY A 12 -9.27 -27.79 -8.27
CA GLY A 12 -9.99 -26.54 -8.50
C GLY A 12 -10.66 -25.94 -7.26
N ASN A 13 -10.46 -26.51 -6.08
CA ASN A 13 -11.02 -25.99 -4.82
C ASN A 13 -10.24 -24.78 -4.33
N ILE A 14 -10.94 -23.88 -3.64
CA ILE A 14 -10.32 -22.71 -3.01
C ILE A 14 -9.71 -23.14 -1.67
N VAL A 15 -8.39 -23.01 -1.54
CA VAL A 15 -7.62 -23.38 -0.34
C VAL A 15 -6.78 -22.21 0.17
N ASN A 16 -6.44 -22.25 1.46
CA ASN A 16 -5.64 -21.19 2.08
C ASN A 16 -4.15 -21.36 1.72
N GLY A 17 -3.63 -20.48 0.87
CA GLY A 17 -2.24 -20.49 0.43
C GLY A 17 -1.18 -20.33 1.53
N THR A 18 -1.56 -19.92 2.76
CA THR A 18 -0.60 -19.70 3.86
C THR A 18 -0.27 -20.96 4.64
N ILE A 19 -1.05 -22.04 4.49
CA ILE A 19 -0.87 -23.30 5.23
C ILE A 19 -0.46 -24.46 4.31
N GLN A 20 -0.21 -24.17 3.04
CA GLN A 20 0.14 -25.19 2.06
C GLN A 20 1.57 -25.70 2.31
N PRO A 21 1.87 -26.97 1.97
CA PRO A 21 3.19 -27.54 2.18
C PRO A 21 4.33 -26.71 1.56
N GLU A 22 4.09 -26.12 0.39
CA GLU A 22 5.03 -25.29 -0.36
C GLU A 22 5.43 -24.01 0.40
N THR A 23 4.54 -23.48 1.25
CA THR A 23 4.83 -22.33 2.11
C THR A 23 6.00 -22.61 3.06
N LYS A 24 6.16 -23.87 3.51
CA LYS A 24 7.27 -24.25 4.39
C LYS A 24 8.64 -24.07 3.73
N ALA A 25 8.74 -24.32 2.42
CA ALA A 25 9.99 -24.14 1.69
C ALA A 25 10.39 -22.65 1.68
N GLY A 26 9.44 -21.76 1.39
CA GLY A 26 9.68 -20.31 1.43
C GLY A 26 10.05 -19.79 2.83
N LEU A 27 9.41 -20.32 3.88
CA LEU A 27 9.76 -19.98 5.28
C LEU A 27 11.16 -20.49 5.67
N GLY A 28 11.56 -21.67 5.16
CA GLY A 28 12.91 -22.19 5.35
C GLY A 28 13.98 -21.25 4.78
N GLU A 29 13.74 -20.69 3.60
CA GLU A 29 14.67 -19.75 2.98
C GLU A 29 14.72 -18.41 3.72
N LEU A 30 13.58 -17.88 4.17
CA LEU A 30 13.56 -16.69 5.03
C LEU A 30 14.30 -16.93 6.35
N GLN A 31 14.18 -18.11 6.95
CA GLN A 31 14.94 -18.47 8.14
C GLN A 31 16.45 -18.51 7.85
N ARG A 32 16.87 -19.07 6.71
CA ARG A 32 18.28 -19.10 6.30
C ARG A 32 18.83 -17.68 6.18
N LEU A 33 18.15 -16.81 5.45
CA LEU A 33 18.53 -15.40 5.27
C LEU A 33 18.58 -14.63 6.59
N TYR A 34 17.68 -14.93 7.52
CA TYR A 34 17.71 -14.36 8.87
C TYR A 34 18.95 -14.82 9.67
N LYS A 35 19.26 -16.13 9.64
CA LYS A 35 20.44 -16.68 10.32
C LYS A 35 21.76 -16.16 9.74
N GLU A 36 21.77 -15.85 8.44
CA GLU A 36 22.93 -15.26 7.75
C GLU A 36 23.05 -13.74 7.96
N GLY A 37 22.09 -13.11 8.64
CA GLY A 37 22.11 -11.66 8.89
C GLY A 37 21.74 -10.81 7.68
N VAL A 38 21.18 -11.40 6.62
CA VAL A 38 20.71 -10.67 5.44
C VAL A 38 19.43 -9.90 5.75
N ILE A 39 18.58 -10.46 6.61
CA ILE A 39 17.37 -9.81 7.12
C ILE A 39 17.70 -9.10 8.43
N ASP A 40 17.26 -7.85 8.55
CA ASP A 40 17.35 -7.08 9.79
C ASP A 40 16.81 -7.89 10.99
N PRO A 41 17.60 -8.11 12.06
CA PRO A 41 17.15 -8.86 13.25
C PRO A 41 15.88 -8.29 13.88
N GLU A 42 15.63 -6.99 13.71
CA GLU A 42 14.47 -6.29 14.24
C GLU A 42 13.29 -6.24 13.26
N PHE A 43 13.35 -6.90 12.08
CA PHE A 43 12.34 -6.78 11.03
C PHE A 43 10.89 -7.03 11.49
N GLY A 44 10.69 -7.87 12.51
CA GLY A 44 9.37 -8.22 13.03
C GLY A 44 8.80 -7.23 14.04
N VAL A 45 9.62 -6.34 14.60
CA VAL A 45 9.23 -5.39 15.67
C VAL A 45 9.51 -3.93 15.30
N LYS A 46 10.35 -3.70 14.29
CA LYS A 46 10.70 -2.38 13.81
C LYS A 46 9.51 -1.76 13.09
N ASP A 47 9.13 -0.56 13.53
CA ASP A 47 8.09 0.20 12.84
C ASP A 47 8.60 0.73 11.49
N PHE A 48 7.66 1.09 10.63
CA PHE A 48 7.97 1.54 9.28
C PHE A 48 8.85 2.80 9.25
N ALA A 49 8.64 3.76 10.15
CA ALA A 49 9.41 5.00 10.15
C ALA A 49 10.89 4.72 10.48
N LYS A 50 11.15 3.92 11.52
CA LYS A 50 12.52 3.48 11.87
C LYS A 50 13.19 2.68 10.77
N ALA A 51 12.45 1.79 10.10
CA ALA A 51 12.99 1.05 8.96
C ALA A 51 13.44 2.00 7.84
N MET A 52 12.71 3.10 7.61
CA MET A 52 13.08 4.11 6.61
C MET A 52 14.22 5.01 7.06
N GLU A 53 14.40 5.26 8.35
CA GLU A 53 15.60 5.92 8.88
C GLU A 53 16.87 5.10 8.59
N ASP A 54 16.83 3.79 8.84
CA ASP A 54 17.97 2.90 8.58
C ASP A 54 18.34 2.85 7.09
N VAL A 55 17.35 2.83 6.21
CA VAL A 55 17.55 2.90 4.75
C VAL A 55 18.18 4.22 4.35
N ASN A 56 17.62 5.34 4.80
CA ASN A 56 18.14 6.66 4.46
C ASN A 56 19.53 6.92 5.08
N ALA A 57 19.87 6.20 6.16
CA ALA A 57 21.21 6.17 6.75
C ALA A 57 22.18 5.22 6.01
N GLY A 58 21.74 4.54 4.94
CA GLY A 58 22.59 3.64 4.14
C GLY A 58 22.84 2.27 4.75
N LYS A 59 22.07 1.86 5.76
CA LYS A 59 22.21 0.55 6.42
C LYS A 59 21.51 -0.59 5.68
N SER A 60 20.67 -0.29 4.70
CA SER A 60 19.90 -1.28 3.94
C SER A 60 20.14 -1.12 2.43
N GLY A 61 20.49 -2.23 1.77
CA GLY A 61 20.71 -2.27 0.31
C GLY A 61 19.50 -2.76 -0.50
N MET A 62 18.47 -3.30 0.15
CA MET A 62 17.28 -3.82 -0.51
C MET A 62 16.03 -3.51 0.30
N LEU A 63 14.94 -3.22 -0.41
CA LEU A 63 13.63 -2.95 0.18
C LEU A 63 12.53 -3.69 -0.58
N PHE A 64 11.62 -4.30 0.17
CA PHE A 64 10.42 -4.91 -0.37
C PHE A 64 9.21 -4.04 -0.03
N LEU A 65 8.81 -3.17 -0.95
CA LEU A 65 7.71 -2.22 -0.77
C LEU A 65 6.82 -2.16 -2.03
N PRO A 66 5.57 -1.65 -1.91
CA PRO A 66 4.67 -1.49 -3.05
C PRO A 66 5.16 -0.45 -4.07
N GLN A 67 4.35 -0.17 -5.09
CA GLN A 67 4.68 0.75 -6.19
C GLN A 67 5.08 2.18 -5.76
N TRP A 68 4.77 2.59 -4.52
CA TRP A 68 5.14 3.89 -3.96
C TRP A 68 6.52 3.92 -3.29
N ALA A 69 7.27 2.80 -3.28
CA ALA A 69 8.61 2.70 -2.72
C ALA A 69 9.58 3.83 -3.15
N PRO A 70 9.58 4.30 -4.42
CA PRO A 70 10.48 5.37 -4.84
C PRO A 70 10.34 6.67 -4.04
N PHE A 71 9.16 6.96 -3.45
CA PHE A 71 8.97 8.15 -2.63
C PHE A 71 9.75 8.11 -1.31
N GLN A 72 10.16 6.93 -0.85
CA GLN A 72 10.88 6.75 0.41
C GLN A 72 12.38 6.98 0.29
N VAL A 73 12.96 6.70 -0.88
CA VAL A 73 14.40 6.84 -1.16
C VAL A 73 14.74 8.11 -1.95
N LYS A 74 13.72 8.89 -2.36
CA LYS A 74 13.88 10.08 -3.20
C LYS A 74 14.89 11.09 -2.63
N ASP A 75 14.87 11.31 -1.32
CA ASP A 75 15.66 12.36 -0.68
C ASP A 75 17.11 11.90 -0.48
N MET A 76 17.33 10.59 -0.34
CA MET A 76 18.66 9.98 -0.34
C MET A 76 19.35 10.15 -1.70
N ILE A 77 18.65 9.83 -2.78
CA ILE A 77 19.15 9.98 -4.16
C ILE A 77 19.47 11.44 -4.49
N LYS A 78 18.66 12.39 -3.98
CA LYS A 78 18.92 13.83 -4.17
C LYS A 78 20.16 14.32 -3.43
N LYS A 79 20.46 13.75 -2.26
CA LYS A 79 21.59 14.16 -1.42
C LYS A 79 22.92 13.58 -1.91
N ASP A 80 22.91 12.36 -2.45
CA ASP A 80 24.11 11.68 -2.94
C ASP A 80 23.87 11.08 -4.32
N GLY A 81 24.54 11.64 -5.33
CA GLY A 81 24.45 11.18 -6.72
C GLY A 81 25.07 9.80 -6.99
N ASN A 82 25.79 9.23 -6.03
CA ASN A 82 26.30 7.86 -6.12
C ASN A 82 25.26 6.81 -5.69
N VAL A 83 24.18 7.23 -5.02
CA VAL A 83 23.11 6.32 -4.59
C VAL A 83 22.25 5.96 -5.80
N ASN A 84 22.27 4.67 -6.17
CA ASN A 84 21.49 4.13 -7.28
C ASN A 84 20.53 3.04 -6.80
N TRP A 85 19.25 3.40 -6.65
CA TRP A 85 18.17 2.45 -6.38
C TRP A 85 17.49 2.02 -7.68
N VAL A 86 17.50 0.72 -7.97
CA VAL A 86 16.89 0.14 -9.17
C VAL A 86 15.65 -0.65 -8.78
N PRO A 87 14.49 -0.45 -9.45
CA PRO A 87 13.33 -1.30 -9.21
C PRO A 87 13.58 -2.69 -9.79
N TYR A 88 13.47 -3.71 -8.94
CA TYR A 88 13.46 -5.10 -9.38
C TYR A 88 12.02 -5.60 -9.41
N ALA A 89 11.58 -6.07 -10.57
CA ALA A 89 10.28 -6.72 -10.66
C ALA A 89 10.31 -8.02 -9.83
N VAL A 90 9.24 -8.30 -9.08
CA VAL A 90 9.10 -9.55 -8.32
C VAL A 90 8.73 -10.66 -9.31
N VAL A 91 9.68 -11.05 -10.16
CA VAL A 91 9.41 -11.90 -11.33
C VAL A 91 9.85 -13.34 -11.17
N GLN A 92 10.63 -13.69 -10.15
CA GLN A 92 11.14 -15.04 -10.00
C GLN A 92 10.58 -15.71 -8.75
N SER A 93 9.84 -16.79 -9.00
CA SER A 93 9.47 -17.80 -8.03
C SER A 93 10.35 -19.04 -8.27
N ILE A 94 10.35 -19.98 -7.32
CA ILE A 94 11.14 -21.23 -7.38
C ILE A 94 10.77 -22.13 -8.56
N ASP A 95 9.61 -21.88 -9.17
CA ASP A 95 9.02 -22.62 -10.29
C ASP A 95 9.14 -21.87 -11.64
N ASP A 96 10.02 -20.87 -11.73
CA ASP A 96 10.22 -20.00 -12.90
C ASP A 96 8.95 -19.29 -13.39
N GLN A 97 7.91 -19.23 -12.54
CA GLN A 97 6.69 -18.47 -12.80
C GLN A 97 6.77 -17.08 -12.16
N PRO A 98 6.07 -16.08 -12.73
CA PRO A 98 5.93 -14.79 -12.08
C PRO A 98 5.29 -14.91 -10.70
N ALA A 99 6.01 -14.49 -9.67
CA ALA A 99 5.46 -14.41 -8.32
C ALA A 99 4.29 -13.43 -8.29
N LYS A 100 3.15 -13.87 -7.75
CA LYS A 100 1.96 -13.02 -7.60
C LYS A 100 2.03 -12.31 -6.26
N THR A 101 2.13 -10.98 -6.29
CA THR A 101 1.98 -10.17 -5.09
C THR A 101 0.50 -9.93 -4.80
N GLN A 102 0.13 -9.96 -3.54
CA GLN A 102 -1.22 -9.64 -3.13
C GLN A 102 -1.37 -8.13 -3.06
N ASN A 103 -2.37 -7.60 -3.78
CA ASN A 103 -2.93 -6.30 -3.44
C ASN A 103 -4.07 -6.51 -2.46
N HIS A 104 -4.11 -5.70 -1.42
CA HIS A 104 -5.27 -5.65 -0.54
C HIS A 104 -6.49 -5.26 -1.38
N LEU A 105 -7.63 -5.90 -1.11
CA LEU A 105 -8.90 -5.39 -1.59
C LEU A 105 -9.04 -3.97 -1.04
N THR A 106 -8.97 -2.97 -1.92
CA THR A 106 -9.09 -1.56 -1.57
C THR A 106 -10.56 -1.20 -1.33
N LEU A 107 -11.22 -1.93 -0.42
CA LEU A 107 -12.42 -1.42 0.23
C LEU A 107 -11.96 -0.62 1.45
N GLY A 108 -11.72 0.68 1.27
CA GLY A 108 -11.33 1.58 2.36
C GLY A 108 -12.41 1.77 3.44
N GLY A 109 -13.58 1.16 3.23
CA GLY A 109 -14.76 1.23 4.09
C GLY A 109 -16.02 1.23 3.24
N VAL A 110 -17.15 0.87 3.85
CA VAL A 110 -18.47 1.06 3.26
C VAL A 110 -19.21 2.05 4.15
N PHE A 111 -19.77 3.10 3.57
CA PHE A 111 -20.68 3.96 4.30
C PHE A 111 -22.06 3.28 4.37
N ALA A 112 -22.57 3.10 5.58
CA ALA A 112 -23.89 2.53 5.81
C ALA A 112 -24.68 3.44 6.75
N VAL A 113 -26.00 3.52 6.51
CA VAL A 113 -26.93 4.21 7.42
C VAL A 113 -27.68 3.16 8.21
N ARG A 114 -27.78 3.35 9.54
CA ARG A 114 -28.58 2.45 10.39
C ARG A 114 -30.05 2.47 9.95
N LYS A 115 -30.71 1.32 10.04
CA LYS A 115 -32.16 1.24 9.82
C LYS A 115 -32.90 2.16 10.79
N GLY A 116 -33.86 2.95 10.29
CA GLY A 116 -34.65 3.88 11.11
C GLY A 116 -33.91 5.15 11.53
N TYR A 117 -32.80 5.52 10.88
CA TYR A 117 -32.22 6.85 11.06
C TYR A 117 -33.17 7.93 10.53
N GLU A 118 -33.31 9.03 11.27
CA GLU A 118 -34.25 10.11 10.93
C GLU A 118 -33.87 10.84 9.63
N TYR A 119 -32.58 10.88 9.28
CA TYR A 119 -32.04 11.62 8.14
C TYR A 119 -31.09 10.79 7.26
N PRO A 120 -31.58 9.72 6.60
CA PRO A 120 -30.72 8.84 5.80
C PRO A 120 -30.02 9.55 4.63
N GLU A 121 -30.60 10.64 4.14
CA GLU A 121 -30.05 11.46 3.07
C GLU A 121 -28.83 12.30 3.50
N ALA A 122 -28.61 12.49 4.81
CA ALA A 122 -27.47 13.27 5.31
C ALA A 122 -26.13 12.69 4.84
N LEU A 123 -26.01 11.36 4.80
CA LEU A 123 -24.81 10.68 4.30
C LEU A 123 -24.54 11.03 2.83
N ILE A 124 -25.57 10.98 1.98
CA ILE A 124 -25.44 11.27 0.55
C ILE A 124 -25.11 12.75 0.34
N LYS A 125 -25.74 13.65 1.10
CA LYS A 125 -25.42 15.10 1.06
C LYS A 125 -23.96 15.36 1.46
N LEU A 126 -23.47 14.70 2.50
CA LEU A 126 -22.06 14.80 2.92
C LEU A 126 -21.11 14.26 1.83
N LEU A 127 -21.45 13.14 1.18
CA LEU A 127 -20.64 12.58 0.09
C LEU A 127 -20.62 13.49 -1.14
N ASN A 128 -21.75 14.10 -1.48
CA ASN A 128 -21.84 15.09 -2.57
C ASN A 128 -21.04 16.35 -2.23
N PHE A 129 -21.15 16.84 -1.00
CA PHE A 129 -20.37 17.99 -0.52
C PHE A 129 -18.86 17.71 -0.59
N GLN A 130 -18.42 16.54 -0.12
CA GLN A 130 -17.02 16.12 -0.23
C GLN A 130 -16.56 16.06 -1.69
N ALA A 131 -17.38 15.50 -2.58
CA ALA A 131 -17.05 15.42 -4.01
C ALA A 131 -16.94 16.80 -4.66
N GLU A 132 -17.84 17.73 -4.34
CA GLU A 132 -17.81 19.10 -4.84
C GLU A 132 -16.56 19.84 -4.36
N LYS A 133 -16.23 19.75 -3.07
CA LYS A 133 -15.07 20.43 -2.49
C LYS A 133 -13.73 19.85 -2.94
N MET A 134 -13.68 18.55 -3.23
CA MET A 134 -12.44 17.88 -3.64
C MET A 134 -12.25 17.80 -5.16
N PHE A 135 -13.34 17.76 -5.93
CA PHE A 135 -13.32 17.48 -7.38
C PHE A 135 -14.24 18.38 -8.23
N GLY A 136 -15.00 19.30 -7.64
CA GLY A 136 -15.83 20.26 -8.36
C GLY A 136 -15.01 21.38 -9.01
N GLU A 137 -15.69 22.31 -9.69
CA GLU A 137 -15.05 23.40 -10.44
C GLU A 137 -14.22 24.34 -9.53
N SER A 138 -14.66 24.56 -8.28
CA SER A 138 -13.95 25.35 -7.28
C SER A 138 -12.82 24.59 -6.56
N ALA A 139 -12.72 23.27 -6.76
CA ALA A 139 -11.88 22.41 -5.95
C ALA A 139 -10.39 22.71 -6.12
N ALA A 140 -9.93 23.19 -7.27
CA ALA A 140 -8.51 23.53 -7.45
C ALA A 140 -8.03 24.60 -6.45
N THR A 141 -8.87 25.61 -6.20
CA THR A 141 -8.58 26.72 -5.28
C THR A 141 -8.86 26.34 -3.83
N GLU A 142 -9.98 25.65 -3.56
CA GLU A 142 -10.37 25.24 -2.20
C GLU A 142 -9.47 24.12 -1.67
N ARG A 143 -9.14 23.10 -2.49
CA ARG A 143 -8.29 21.98 -2.09
C ARG A 143 -6.87 22.41 -1.72
N ALA A 144 -6.35 23.49 -2.33
CA ALA A 144 -5.06 24.06 -1.96
C ALA A 144 -5.04 24.56 -0.50
N GLN A 145 -6.20 24.98 0.04
CA GLN A 145 -6.34 25.40 1.44
C GLN A 145 -6.28 24.18 2.39
N TYR A 146 -6.79 23.02 1.97
CA TYR A 146 -6.83 21.79 2.77
C TYR A 146 -5.57 20.92 2.63
N LEU A 147 -4.84 21.04 1.51
CA LEU A 147 -3.57 20.36 1.26
C LEU A 147 -2.37 21.06 1.89
N ASN A 148 -2.45 22.37 2.16
CA ASN A 148 -1.34 23.19 2.65
C ASN A 148 -1.58 23.80 4.05
N GLY A 149 -2.62 23.40 4.77
CA GLY A 149 -2.80 23.74 6.19
C GLY A 149 -1.80 23.02 7.11
N ASP A 150 -1.80 23.30 8.41
CA ASP A 150 -0.76 22.91 9.38
C ASP A 150 -0.34 21.42 9.41
N THR A 151 -1.16 20.51 8.88
CA THR A 151 -0.82 19.08 8.75
C THR A 151 -0.65 18.60 7.30
N GLY A 152 -1.15 19.34 6.30
CA GLY A 152 -1.23 18.87 4.90
C GLY A 152 -2.13 17.64 4.68
N LEU A 153 -2.88 17.23 5.71
CA LEU A 153 -3.69 16.02 5.75
C LEU A 153 -5.20 16.31 5.85
N GLY A 154 -5.66 17.50 5.47
CA GLY A 154 -7.08 17.89 5.61
C GLY A 154 -8.06 16.89 4.99
N PHE A 155 -7.67 16.24 3.89
CA PHE A 155 -8.46 15.20 3.23
C PHE A 155 -8.46 13.85 3.97
N GLN A 156 -7.47 13.57 4.82
CA GLN A 156 -7.41 12.36 5.64
C GLN A 156 -8.28 12.47 6.89
N ASN A 157 -8.66 13.69 7.28
CA ASN A 157 -9.50 13.97 8.46
C ASN A 157 -10.99 14.17 8.11
N ALA A 158 -11.39 13.98 6.85
CA ALA A 158 -12.77 14.14 6.43
C ALA A 158 -13.65 12.99 6.99
N VAL A 159 -14.83 13.34 7.53
CA VAL A 159 -15.80 12.38 8.07
C VAL A 159 -16.28 11.38 7.02
N VAL A 160 -16.36 11.84 5.77
CA VAL A 160 -16.59 10.99 4.60
C VAL A 160 -15.51 11.30 3.55
N SER A 161 -15.04 10.27 2.87
CA SER A 161 -14.02 10.40 1.84
C SER A 161 -14.41 9.53 0.65
N ASN A 162 -14.41 10.14 -0.53
CA ASN A 162 -14.55 9.43 -1.79
C ASN A 162 -13.40 9.84 -2.73
N LEU A 163 -12.99 8.90 -3.57
CA LEU A 163 -12.04 9.16 -4.64
C LEU A 163 -12.80 9.61 -5.88
N PRO A 164 -12.20 10.44 -6.75
CA PRO A 164 -12.85 10.81 -7.99
C PRO A 164 -13.07 9.53 -8.81
N ALA A 165 -14.15 9.50 -9.58
CA ALA A 165 -14.40 8.41 -10.52
C ALA A 165 -13.36 8.47 -11.65
N ASN A 166 -12.17 7.91 -11.39
CA ASN A 166 -11.16 7.73 -12.42
C ASN A 166 -11.63 6.61 -13.35
N LYS A 167 -12.25 7.00 -14.46
CA LYS A 167 -12.29 6.14 -15.64
C LYS A 167 -10.82 5.98 -16.06
N ASN A 168 -10.23 4.80 -15.83
CA ASN A 168 -8.89 4.41 -16.28
C ASN A 168 -8.78 4.36 -17.83
N VAL A 169 -9.15 5.44 -18.53
CA VAL A 169 -9.34 5.49 -20.00
C VAL A 169 -8.47 6.59 -20.64
N LYS A 170 -7.48 7.12 -19.92
CA LYS A 170 -6.43 7.94 -20.53
C LYS A 170 -5.08 7.26 -20.38
N VAL A 171 -4.93 6.12 -21.04
CA VAL A 171 -3.63 5.66 -21.51
C VAL A 171 -3.41 6.39 -22.83
N ARG A 172 -2.41 7.27 -22.88
CA ARG A 172 -1.86 7.85 -24.11
C ARG A 172 -0.48 7.29 -24.32
#